data_AF-A0A2V5IAQ0-F1
#
_entry.id   AF-A0A2V5IAQ0-F1
#
_cell.length_a   1.000
_cell.length_b   1.000
_cell.length_c   1.000
_cell.angle_alpha   90.00
_cell.angle_beta   90.00
_cell.angle_gamma   90.00
#
_symmetry.space_group_name_H-M   'P 1'
#
loop_
_entity.id
_entity.type
_entity.pdbx_description
1 polymer ?
#
loop_
_entity_poly.entity_id
_entity_poly.type
_entity_poly.pdbx_seq_one_letter_code
_entity_poly.pdbx_strand_id
1 'polypeptide(L)'
;MAPSTAYQPIITTEADLPTARKRRAIYLRPFLLFYFTSLIAEIIFLAVGVFIMTGTRDLYYKVLWTLVFCPLGMGGAMGGLINLFVVDHHYEKKAAHFTGILSLLVLSSCNYLCYNLDRHFGWFGATEHPMWFHWRYPMIWGVGYANGLLMFTDEGQKRLARWGL
;
A
#
# COMPACT_ATOMS: atom_id res chain seq x y z
N MET A 1 16.95 26.54 31.68
CA MET A 1 16.56 27.00 30.32
C MET A 1 16.49 25.78 29.43
N ALA A 2 15.31 25.41 28.95
CA ALA A 2 15.18 24.35 27.96
C ALA A 2 15.83 24.81 26.64
N PRO A 3 16.58 23.97 25.93
CA PRO A 3 17.14 24.35 24.64
C PRO A 3 15.99 24.66 23.70
N SER A 4 15.98 25.86 23.10
CA SER A 4 15.08 26.16 22.00
C SER A 4 15.37 25.15 20.90
N THR A 5 14.44 24.23 20.63
CA THR A 5 14.49 23.36 19.46
C THR A 5 14.43 24.24 18.22
N ALA A 6 15.59 24.72 17.78
CA ALA A 6 15.75 25.39 16.50
C ALA A 6 15.47 24.34 15.44
N TYR A 7 14.25 24.36 14.89
CA TYR A 7 13.91 23.53 13.75
C TYR A 7 14.92 23.81 12.64
N GLN A 8 15.59 22.78 12.15
CA GLN A 8 16.51 22.93 11.03
C GLN A 8 15.67 23.16 9.77
N PRO A 9 15.70 24.36 9.15
CA PRO A 9 14.88 24.63 7.98
C PRO A 9 15.32 23.73 6.84
N ILE A 10 14.38 22.93 6.29
CA ILE A 10 14.66 22.03 5.16
C ILE A 10 14.89 22.82 3.86
N ILE A 11 14.34 24.02 3.78
CA ILE A 11 14.51 24.97 2.67
C ILE A 11 15.03 26.26 3.29
N THR A 12 16.28 26.61 3.00
CA THR A 12 16.91 27.84 3.49
C THR A 12 16.96 28.91 2.40
N THR A 13 16.96 28.50 1.12
CA THR A 13 16.95 29.41 -0.03
C THR A 13 16.00 28.93 -1.14
N GLU A 14 15.58 29.83 -2.04
CA GLU A 14 14.77 29.44 -3.21
C GLU A 14 15.49 28.45 -4.14
N ALA A 15 16.83 28.45 -4.14
CA ALA A 15 17.64 27.49 -4.89
C ALA A 15 17.50 26.05 -4.38
N ASP A 16 17.09 25.84 -3.13
CA ASP A 16 16.93 24.52 -2.52
C ASP A 16 15.57 23.87 -2.84
N LEU A 17 14.59 24.67 -3.28
CA LEU A 17 13.25 24.22 -3.65
C LEU A 17 13.23 23.02 -4.63
N PRO A 18 13.96 23.03 -5.76
CA PRO A 18 13.96 21.90 -6.69
C PRO A 18 14.51 20.61 -6.06
N THR A 19 15.58 20.71 -5.27
CA THR A 19 16.18 19.55 -4.58
C THR A 19 15.25 19.00 -3.51
N ALA A 20 14.62 19.88 -2.71
CA ALA A 20 13.65 19.49 -1.70
C ALA A 20 12.41 18.80 -2.31
N ARG A 21 11.91 19.31 -3.45
CA ARG A 21 10.81 18.67 -4.20
C ARG A 21 11.19 17.27 -4.69
N LYS A 22 12.39 17.12 -5.23
CA LYS A 22 12.89 15.81 -5.68
C LYS A 22 12.99 14.80 -4.54
N ARG A 23 13.46 15.23 -3.36
CA ARG A 23 13.50 14.37 -2.16
C ARG A 23 12.11 13.97 -1.67
N ARG A 24 11.14 14.90 -1.66
CA ARG A 24 9.75 14.57 -1.27
C ARG A 24 9.13 13.51 -2.17
N ALA A 25 9.41 13.55 -3.48
CA ALA A 25 8.90 12.54 -4.40
C ALA A 25 9.36 11.12 -4.03
N ILE A 26 10.60 10.96 -3.55
CA ILE A 26 11.14 9.66 -3.12
C ILE A 26 10.28 9.05 -1.99
N TYR A 27 9.90 9.85 -1.00
CA TYR A 27 9.11 9.38 0.14
C TYR A 27 7.59 9.30 -0.14
N LEU A 28 7.09 10.00 -1.16
CA LEU A 28 5.68 9.96 -1.54
C LEU A 28 5.37 8.78 -2.46
N ARG A 29 6.35 8.34 -3.26
CA ARG A 29 6.22 7.22 -4.21
C ARG A 29 5.73 5.93 -3.56
N PRO A 30 6.29 5.45 -2.44
CA PRO A 30 5.81 4.24 -1.78
C PRO A 30 4.34 4.33 -1.39
N PHE A 31 3.93 5.46 -0.81
CA PHE A 31 2.54 5.69 -0.43
C PHE A 31 1.61 5.60 -1.65
N LEU A 32 1.90 6.36 -2.72
CA LEU A 32 1.04 6.39 -3.90
C LEU A 32 0.97 5.03 -4.59
N LEU A 33 2.10 4.35 -4.71
CA LEU A 33 2.17 3.05 -5.37
C LEU A 33 1.36 1.98 -4.61
N PHE A 34 1.53 1.91 -3.29
CA PHE A 34 0.74 0.98 -2.47
C PHE A 34 -0.74 1.39 -2.40
N TYR A 35 -1.05 2.68 -2.34
CA TYR A 35 -2.43 3.16 -2.42
C TYR A 35 -3.12 2.73 -3.71
N PHE A 36 -2.51 2.99 -4.88
CA PHE A 36 -3.12 2.63 -6.17
C PHE A 36 -3.23 1.12 -6.35
N THR A 37 -2.20 0.36 -5.99
CA THR A 37 -2.25 -1.10 -6.09
C THR A 37 -3.28 -1.71 -5.15
N SER A 38 -3.39 -1.21 -3.92
CA SER A 38 -4.46 -1.59 -2.98
C SER A 38 -5.84 -1.20 -3.50
N LEU A 39 -6.02 0.01 -4.02
CA LEU A 39 -7.30 0.47 -4.56
C LEU A 39 -7.78 -0.41 -5.71
N ILE A 40 -6.90 -0.75 -6.65
CA ILE A 40 -7.23 -1.65 -7.77
C ILE A 40 -7.64 -3.04 -7.24
N ALA A 41 -6.89 -3.58 -6.28
CA ALA A 41 -7.22 -4.88 -5.68
C ALA A 41 -8.60 -4.85 -5.00
N GLU A 42 -8.87 -3.81 -4.21
CA GLU A 42 -10.15 -3.62 -3.51
C GLU A 42 -11.33 -3.41 -4.44
N ILE A 43 -11.15 -2.73 -5.58
CA ILE A 43 -12.19 -2.62 -6.62
C ILE A 43 -12.53 -4.00 -7.16
N ILE A 44 -11.53 -4.83 -7.46
CA ILE A 44 -11.75 -6.21 -7.95
C ILE A 44 -12.46 -7.04 -6.89
N PHE A 45 -12.05 -6.95 -5.63
CA PHE A 45 -12.68 -7.70 -4.54
C PHE A 45 -14.10 -7.25 -4.24
N LEU A 46 -14.37 -5.95 -4.31
CA LEU A 46 -15.73 -5.41 -4.20
C LEU A 46 -16.60 -5.91 -5.35
N ALA A 47 -16.09 -5.88 -6.58
CA ALA A 47 -16.82 -6.39 -7.75
C ALA A 47 -17.17 -7.87 -7.59
N VAL A 48 -16.21 -8.71 -7.19
CA VAL A 48 -16.47 -10.13 -6.93
C VAL A 48 -17.46 -10.32 -5.76
N GLY A 49 -17.28 -9.57 -4.67
CA GLY A 49 -18.18 -9.62 -3.52
C GLY A 49 -19.63 -9.28 -3.89
N VAL A 50 -19.84 -8.27 -4.73
CA VAL A 50 -21.18 -7.81 -5.14
C VAL A 50 -21.79 -8.69 -6.22
N PHE A 51 -21.04 -9.04 -7.28
CA PHE A 51 -21.61 -9.73 -8.44
C PHE A 51 -21.65 -11.25 -8.30
N ILE A 52 -20.75 -11.85 -7.49
CA ILE A 52 -20.61 -13.31 -7.41
C ILE A 52 -21.07 -13.86 -6.05
N MET A 53 -20.84 -13.12 -4.95
CA MET A 53 -21.00 -13.68 -3.60
C MET A 53 -22.27 -13.20 -2.88
N THR A 54 -22.27 -11.99 -2.32
CA THR A 54 -23.26 -11.54 -1.32
C THR A 54 -24.23 -10.49 -1.87
N GLY A 55 -24.12 -10.11 -3.14
CA GLY A 55 -25.02 -9.14 -3.76
C GLY A 55 -24.84 -7.72 -3.23
N THR A 56 -25.89 -6.91 -3.39
CA THR A 56 -25.94 -5.49 -3.03
C THR A 56 -26.31 -5.22 -1.57
N ARG A 57 -26.44 -6.26 -0.72
CA ARG A 57 -26.69 -6.08 0.72
C ARG A 57 -25.57 -5.23 1.32
N ASP A 58 -25.89 -4.25 2.16
CA ASP A 58 -24.90 -3.40 2.85
C ASP A 58 -23.90 -2.69 1.92
N LEU A 59 -24.28 -2.42 0.65
CA LEU A 59 -23.38 -1.89 -0.38
C LEU A 59 -22.66 -0.60 0.04
N TYR A 60 -23.35 0.31 0.73
CA TYR A 60 -22.75 1.54 1.24
C TYR A 60 -21.55 1.28 2.15
N TYR A 61 -21.70 0.34 3.10
CA TYR A 61 -20.61 -0.04 4.01
C TYR A 61 -19.49 -0.77 3.29
N LYS A 62 -19.83 -1.65 2.33
CA LYS A 62 -18.82 -2.32 1.49
C LYS A 62 -17.96 -1.31 0.75
N VAL A 63 -18.59 -0.36 0.07
CA VAL A 63 -17.92 0.69 -0.72
C VAL A 63 -17.04 1.56 0.17
N LEU A 64 -17.56 2.03 1.31
CA LEU A 64 -16.80 2.89 2.20
C LEU A 64 -15.60 2.15 2.81
N TRP A 65 -15.79 0.89 3.21
CA TRP A 65 -14.72 0.05 3.75
C TRP A 65 -13.65 -0.24 2.70
N THR A 66 -14.02 -0.72 1.52
CA THR A 66 -13.05 -1.20 0.51
C THR A 66 -12.45 -0.08 -0.34
N LEU A 67 -13.18 0.99 -0.65
CA LEU A 67 -12.66 2.03 -1.57
C LEU A 67 -12.07 3.25 -0.85
N VAL A 68 -12.41 3.46 0.42
CA VAL A 68 -11.92 4.60 1.19
C VAL A 68 -10.96 4.12 2.28
N PHE A 69 -11.45 3.38 3.26
CA PHE A 69 -10.65 3.06 4.45
C PHE A 69 -9.52 2.08 4.16
N CYS A 70 -9.79 1.01 3.43
CA CYS A 70 -8.79 -0.03 3.16
C CYS A 70 -7.59 0.50 2.35
N PRO A 71 -7.75 1.11 1.16
CA PRO A 71 -6.61 1.56 0.36
C PRO A 71 -5.84 2.70 1.01
N LEU A 72 -6.52 3.62 1.71
CA LEU A 72 -5.84 4.66 2.48
C LEU A 72 -5.07 4.09 3.67
N GLY A 73 -5.67 3.17 4.43
CA GLY A 73 -5.04 2.53 5.58
C GLY A 73 -3.86 1.65 5.19
N MET A 74 -4.06 0.76 4.22
CA MET A 74 -3.01 -0.13 3.70
C MET A 74 -1.91 0.63 2.98
N GLY A 75 -2.27 1.57 2.09
CA GLY A 75 -1.32 2.42 1.37
C GLY A 75 -0.51 3.31 2.31
N GLY A 76 -1.17 3.90 3.32
CA GLY A 76 -0.55 4.67 4.41
C GLY A 76 0.45 3.86 5.21
N ALA A 77 0.00 2.72 5.75
CA ALA A 77 0.82 1.85 6.58
C ALA A 77 2.02 1.30 5.78
N MET A 78 1.78 0.75 4.59
CA MET A 78 2.85 0.21 3.74
C MET A 78 3.82 1.29 3.28
N GLY A 79 3.33 2.44 2.82
CA GLY A 79 4.18 3.55 2.41
C GLY A 79 5.07 4.04 3.55
N GLY A 80 4.52 4.18 4.75
CA GLY A 80 5.27 4.56 5.96
C GLY A 80 6.32 3.54 6.36
N LEU A 81 5.97 2.26 6.39
CA LEU A 81 6.90 1.18 6.74
C LEU A 81 8.03 1.03 5.71
N ILE A 82 7.72 1.17 4.42
CA ILE A 82 8.74 1.14 3.36
C ILE A 82 9.68 2.34 3.47
N ASN A 83 9.16 3.53 3.75
CA ASN A 83 9.97 4.71 4.03
C ASN A 83 10.90 4.51 5.23
N LEU A 84 10.41 3.86 6.29
CA LEU A 84 11.18 3.65 7.52
C LEU A 84 12.27 2.57 7.37
N PHE A 85 11.95 1.45 6.73
CA PHE A 85 12.80 0.26 6.73
C PHE A 85 13.57 0.00 5.43
N VAL A 86 13.15 0.58 4.31
CA VAL A 86 13.70 0.21 2.98
C VAL A 86 14.28 1.41 2.26
N VAL A 87 13.55 2.52 2.20
CA VAL A 87 14.03 3.75 1.54
C VAL A 87 15.34 4.19 2.21
N ASP A 88 16.34 4.56 1.39
CA ASP A 88 17.71 4.93 1.78
C ASP A 88 18.56 3.83 2.43
N HIS A 89 18.00 2.66 2.79
CA HIS A 89 18.72 1.57 3.45
C HIS A 89 19.05 0.40 2.52
N HIS A 90 18.17 0.12 1.55
CA HIS A 90 18.28 -1.03 0.66
C HIS A 90 18.00 -0.62 -0.79
N TYR A 91 18.70 -1.27 -1.73
CA TYR A 91 18.49 -1.09 -3.16
C TYR A 91 18.53 -2.44 -3.90
N GLU A 92 18.15 -2.43 -5.17
CA GLU A 92 18.12 -3.59 -6.07
C GLU A 92 17.11 -4.68 -5.66
N LYS A 93 17.32 -5.91 -6.17
CA LYS A 93 16.44 -7.06 -5.95
C LYS A 93 16.29 -7.43 -4.48
N LYS A 94 17.27 -7.13 -3.62
CA LYS A 94 17.19 -7.37 -2.17
C LYS A 94 16.10 -6.51 -1.54
N ALA A 95 16.04 -5.23 -1.89
CA ALA A 95 14.97 -4.33 -1.45
C ALA A 95 13.59 -4.78 -1.96
N ALA A 96 13.53 -5.31 -3.19
CA ALA A 96 12.28 -5.86 -3.72
C ALA A 96 11.77 -7.08 -2.95
N HIS A 97 12.66 -8.03 -2.62
CA HIS A 97 12.29 -9.17 -1.77
C HIS A 97 11.86 -8.72 -0.37
N PHE A 98 12.57 -7.76 0.22
CA PHE A 98 12.19 -7.24 1.53
C PHE A 98 10.81 -6.54 1.50
N THR A 99 10.53 -5.77 0.45
CA THR A 99 9.22 -5.16 0.20
C THR A 99 8.12 -6.22 0.08
N GLY A 100 8.38 -7.32 -0.64
CA GLY A 100 7.46 -8.45 -0.76
C GLY A 100 7.18 -9.14 0.57
N ILE A 101 8.22 -9.39 1.38
CA ILE A 101 8.10 -9.98 2.72
C ILE A 101 7.30 -9.05 3.65
N LEU A 102 7.62 -7.76 3.65
CA LEU A 102 6.92 -6.77 4.48
C LEU A 102 5.45 -6.65 4.08
N SER A 103 5.17 -6.64 2.77
CA SER A 103 3.80 -6.66 2.24
C SER A 103 3.06 -7.91 2.70
N LEU A 104 3.71 -9.08 2.63
CA LEU A 104 3.12 -10.32 3.11
C LEU A 104 2.82 -10.24 4.61
N LEU A 105 3.72 -9.79 5.47
CA LEU A 105 3.48 -9.72 6.91
C LEU A 105 2.32 -8.76 7.26
N VAL A 106 2.36 -7.55 6.70
CA VAL A 106 1.41 -6.48 7.05
C VAL A 106 0.05 -6.72 6.40
N LEU A 107 0.01 -6.93 5.09
CA LEU A 107 -1.24 -7.07 4.35
C LEU A 107 -1.89 -8.44 4.60
N SER A 108 -1.13 -9.50 4.92
CA SER A 108 -1.76 -10.76 5.35
C SER A 108 -2.45 -10.62 6.70
N SER A 109 -1.85 -9.87 7.64
CA SER A 109 -2.49 -9.56 8.92
C SER A 109 -3.77 -8.75 8.71
N CYS A 110 -3.73 -7.75 7.82
CA CYS A 110 -4.90 -6.96 7.44
C CYS A 110 -5.99 -7.82 6.76
N ASN A 111 -5.60 -8.70 5.84
CA ASN A 111 -6.51 -9.63 5.18
C ASN A 111 -7.15 -10.62 6.15
N TYR A 112 -6.37 -11.13 7.12
CA TYR A 112 -6.90 -12.02 8.15
C TYR A 112 -7.88 -11.31 9.07
N LEU A 113 -7.62 -10.04 9.42
CA LEU A 113 -8.59 -9.21 10.13
C LEU A 113 -9.88 -9.04 9.31
N CYS A 114 -9.77 -8.72 8.01
CA CYS A 114 -10.93 -8.59 7.13
C CYS A 114 -11.72 -9.91 7.02
N TYR A 115 -11.05 -11.05 6.93
CA TYR A 115 -11.69 -12.36 6.93
C TYR A 115 -12.51 -12.59 8.21
N ASN A 116 -11.95 -12.30 9.39
CA ASN A 116 -12.66 -12.48 10.65
C ASN A 116 -13.83 -11.49 10.82
N LEU A 117 -13.62 -10.22 10.46
CA LEU A 117 -14.69 -9.22 10.45
C LEU A 117 -15.82 -9.63 9.51
N ASP A 118 -15.48 -10.15 8.34
CA ASP A 118 -16.46 -10.57 7.37
C ASP A 118 -17.23 -11.82 7.80
N ARG A 119 -16.61 -12.73 8.55
CA ARG A 119 -17.35 -13.83 9.18
C ARG A 119 -18.36 -13.38 10.23
N HIS A 120 -18.19 -12.19 10.79
CA HIS A 120 -19.14 -11.60 11.73
C HIS A 120 -20.25 -10.81 11.02
N PHE A 121 -19.90 -9.99 10.02
CA PHE A 121 -20.85 -9.10 9.32
C PHE A 121 -21.50 -9.72 8.08
N GLY A 122 -20.85 -10.68 7.42
CA GLY A 122 -21.33 -11.35 6.21
C GLY A 122 -21.40 -10.45 4.99
N TRP A 123 -20.43 -9.56 4.80
CA TRP A 123 -20.42 -8.59 3.68
C TRP A 123 -19.80 -9.17 2.41
N PHE A 124 -18.82 -10.05 2.47
CA PHE A 124 -17.97 -10.47 1.35
C PHE A 124 -17.89 -11.98 1.18
N GLY A 125 -18.71 -12.75 1.90
CA GLY A 125 -18.86 -14.19 1.70
C GLY A 125 -17.76 -15.04 2.32
N ALA A 126 -17.08 -14.56 3.38
CA ALA A 126 -16.01 -15.30 4.05
C ALA A 126 -16.44 -16.64 4.63
N THR A 127 -17.71 -16.78 5.03
CA THR A 127 -18.24 -18.03 5.60
C THR A 127 -18.46 -19.07 4.50
N GLU A 128 -18.93 -18.65 3.33
CA GLU A 128 -19.29 -19.48 2.19
C GLU A 128 -18.08 -19.79 1.30
N HIS A 129 -17.14 -18.83 1.19
CA HIS A 129 -15.99 -18.89 0.29
C HIS A 129 -14.66 -18.55 0.99
N PRO A 130 -14.25 -19.28 2.05
CA PRO A 130 -13.05 -18.95 2.84
C PRO A 130 -11.75 -18.96 2.02
N MET A 131 -11.66 -19.85 1.02
CA MET A 131 -10.48 -19.93 0.14
C MET A 131 -10.28 -18.65 -0.69
N TRP A 132 -11.33 -17.87 -0.94
CA TRP A 132 -11.21 -16.58 -1.63
C TRP A 132 -10.43 -15.53 -0.83
N PHE A 133 -10.37 -15.67 0.50
CA PHE A 133 -9.56 -14.80 1.34
C PHE A 133 -8.13 -15.30 1.44
N HIS A 134 -7.90 -16.62 1.44
CA HIS A 134 -6.56 -17.18 1.59
C HIS A 134 -5.74 -17.21 0.30
N TRP A 135 -6.36 -17.29 -0.88
CA TRP A 135 -5.62 -17.19 -2.15
C TRP A 135 -4.93 -15.83 -2.35
N ARG A 136 -5.35 -14.81 -1.59
CA ARG A 136 -4.78 -13.47 -1.63
C ARG A 136 -3.33 -13.43 -1.12
N TYR A 137 -2.89 -14.37 -0.28
CA TYR A 137 -1.54 -14.33 0.29
C TYR A 137 -0.41 -14.42 -0.76
N PRO A 138 -0.44 -15.38 -1.72
CA PRO A 138 0.47 -15.36 -2.87
C PRO A 138 0.42 -14.06 -3.67
N MET A 139 -0.77 -13.52 -3.91
CA MET A 139 -0.96 -12.26 -4.66
C MET A 139 -0.33 -11.08 -3.91
N ILE A 140 -0.54 -10.99 -2.60
CA ILE A 140 0.03 -9.95 -1.73
C ILE A 140 1.56 -9.92 -1.85
N TRP A 141 2.21 -11.09 -1.78
CA TRP A 141 3.66 -11.16 -1.93
C TRP A 141 4.10 -10.74 -3.34
N GLY A 142 3.42 -11.22 -4.37
CA GLY A 142 3.75 -10.91 -5.76
C GLY A 142 3.62 -9.41 -6.07
N VAL A 143 2.53 -8.78 -5.62
CA VAL A 143 2.32 -7.33 -5.77
C VAL A 143 3.35 -6.56 -4.96
N GLY A 144 3.64 -6.96 -3.72
CA GLY A 144 4.69 -6.34 -2.91
C GLY A 144 6.07 -6.41 -3.58
N TYR A 145 6.44 -7.56 -4.14
CA TYR A 145 7.69 -7.75 -4.86
C TYR A 145 7.75 -6.89 -6.13
N ALA A 146 6.68 -6.88 -6.94
CA ALA A 146 6.57 -6.05 -8.14
C ALA A 146 6.68 -4.56 -7.82
N ASN A 147 6.01 -4.11 -6.76
CA ASN A 147 6.12 -2.76 -6.24
C ASN A 147 7.55 -2.43 -5.81
N GLY A 148 8.20 -3.35 -5.12
CA GLY A 148 9.61 -3.23 -4.75
C GLY A 148 10.55 -3.12 -5.96
N LEU A 149 10.31 -3.90 -7.02
CA LEU A 149 11.08 -3.78 -8.27
C LEU A 149 10.89 -2.41 -8.91
N LEU A 150 9.68 -1.87 -8.92
CA LEU A 150 9.40 -0.54 -9.46
C LEU A 150 10.13 0.57 -8.68
N MET A 151 10.19 0.46 -7.35
CA MET A 151 10.76 1.52 -6.51
C MET A 151 12.29 1.44 -6.38
N PHE A 152 12.87 0.23 -6.33
CA PHE A 152 14.25 0.02 -5.91
C PHE A 152 15.18 -0.52 -7.00
N THR A 153 14.76 -0.48 -8.27
CA THR A 153 15.62 -0.82 -9.41
C THR A 153 15.63 0.32 -10.42
N ASP A 154 16.75 0.47 -11.14
CA ASP A 154 16.88 1.56 -12.12
C ASP A 154 15.84 1.47 -13.23
N GLU A 155 15.57 0.26 -13.74
CA GLU A 155 14.53 0.05 -14.76
C GLU A 155 13.12 0.33 -14.21
N GLY A 156 12.88 -0.05 -12.95
CA GLY A 156 11.64 0.26 -12.24
C GLY A 156 11.41 1.76 -12.10
N GLN A 157 12.42 2.49 -11.63
CA GLN A 157 12.33 3.95 -11.44
C GLN A 157 12.16 4.69 -12.77
N LYS A 158 12.78 4.22 -13.86
CA LYS A 158 12.54 4.74 -15.22
C LYS A 158 11.10 4.51 -15.67
N ARG A 159 10.46 3.40 -15.29
CA ARG A 159 9.05 3.14 -15.57
C ARG A 159 8.14 4.05 -14.75
N LEU A 160 8.40 4.20 -13.45
CA LEU A 160 7.62 5.10 -12.59
C LEU A 160 7.70 6.55 -13.07
N ALA A 161 8.88 7.02 -13.46
CA ALA A 161 9.06 8.36 -13.99
C ALA A 161 8.22 8.60 -15.27
N ARG A 162 8.04 7.57 -16.11
CA ARG A 162 7.16 7.64 -17.29
C ARG A 162 5.67 7.72 -16.93
N TRP A 163 5.28 7.21 -15.76
CA TRP A 163 3.91 7.31 -15.24
C TRP A 163 3.66 8.62 -14.48
N GLY A 164 4.66 9.51 -14.39
CA GLY A 164 4.57 10.73 -13.60
C GLY A 164 4.72 10.51 -12.09
N LEU A 165 5.21 9.32 -11.68
CA LEU A 165 5.51 8.95 -10.30
C LEU A 165 7.01 9.01 -10.01
#